data_AF-A0AAP0YM89-F1
#
_entry.id   AF-A0AAP0YM89-F1
#
_cell.length_a   1.000
_cell.length_b   1.000
_cell.length_c   1.000
_cell.angle_alpha   90.00
_cell.angle_beta   90.00
_cell.angle_gamma   90.00
#
_symmetry.space_group_name_H-M   'P 1'
#
loop_
_entity.id
_entity.type
_entity.pdbx_description
1 polymer ?
#
loop_
_entity_poly.entity_id
_entity_poly.type
_entity_poly.pdbx_seq_one_letter_code
_entity_poly.pdbx_strand_id
1 'polypeptide(L)'
;MKKLLLLALVAFFGVSAQAQDKPEVITEKPAGTETVYKRVSGKMFFLQKGEDGKQKLSIADLAKLAEKGQPAGDLTVVTAADGKTVYLKYVLSFASYIKNDQAGGWVKGTKNGNTITVPAGQYIMFGKFEDGEYGIKVGYMEYKGNNFEVLNDDITFTIDGNTVVLNGTVMKGQSQEDFQLRLLGGYWSDEEAIFCGDVETVFSGDPTGIETVERGAKKQVVGETYFDLSGRQLSKAGKGVSIKSIKFADGTTKSVKVVDNK
;
A
#
# COMPACT_ATOMS: atom_id res chain seq x y z
N MET A 1 14.64 -20.69 -7.74
CA MET A 1 13.52 -20.54 -6.79
C MET A 1 12.80 -21.88 -6.66
N LYS A 2 13.16 -22.68 -5.65
CA LYS A 2 12.68 -24.06 -5.45
C LYS A 2 11.80 -24.19 -4.18
N LYS A 3 11.25 -23.08 -3.67
CA LYS A 3 10.33 -23.08 -2.53
C LYS A 3 8.93 -23.41 -3.03
N LEU A 4 8.64 -24.70 -3.13
CA LEU A 4 7.30 -25.23 -3.41
C LEU A 4 6.46 -25.04 -2.15
N LEU A 5 5.26 -24.49 -2.33
CA LEU A 5 4.32 -24.07 -1.29
C LEU A 5 3.72 -25.28 -0.54
N LEU A 6 4.52 -26.03 0.22
CA LEU A 6 4.03 -26.89 1.28
C LEU A 6 4.13 -26.12 2.60
N LEU A 7 3.08 -25.36 2.91
CA LEU A 7 2.80 -24.85 4.25
C LEU A 7 2.37 -26.02 5.15
N ALA A 8 3.30 -26.93 5.47
CA ALA A 8 3.14 -27.85 6.58
C ALA A 8 3.61 -27.14 7.85
N LEU A 9 2.78 -26.22 8.35
CA LEU A 9 3.06 -25.47 9.57
C LEU A 9 2.87 -26.41 10.77
N VAL A 10 3.96 -26.82 11.43
CA VAL A 10 3.85 -27.43 12.76
C VAL A 10 3.73 -26.29 13.77
N ALA A 11 2.50 -25.91 14.09
CA ALA A 11 2.23 -24.92 15.13
C ALA A 11 2.51 -25.53 16.51
N PHE A 12 3.61 -25.15 17.14
CA PHE A 12 3.85 -25.45 18.55
C PHE A 12 3.24 -24.33 19.40
N PHE A 13 2.08 -24.59 20.00
CA PHE A 13 1.64 -23.89 21.19
C PHE A 13 2.39 -24.48 22.38
N GLY A 14 3.53 -23.89 22.74
CA GLY A 14 4.36 -24.34 23.85
C GLY A 14 5.02 -23.16 24.54
N VAL A 15 4.59 -22.87 25.77
CA VAL A 15 5.30 -21.98 26.68
C VAL A 15 6.62 -22.65 27.03
N SER A 16 7.72 -22.17 26.46
CA SER A 16 9.06 -22.45 26.96
C SER A 16 9.98 -21.26 26.74
N ALA A 17 10.42 -20.68 27.84
CA ALA A 17 11.40 -19.61 27.88
C ALA A 17 12.77 -20.12 27.39
N GLN A 18 13.17 -19.65 26.21
CA GLN A 18 14.56 -19.30 25.88
C GLN A 18 14.50 -18.08 24.96
N ALA A 19 14.82 -16.92 25.53
CA ALA A 19 14.90 -15.65 24.82
C ALA A 19 16.30 -15.48 24.25
N GLN A 20 16.42 -15.60 22.93
CA GLN A 20 17.41 -14.88 22.13
C GLN A 20 16.79 -14.67 20.74
N ASP A 21 16.38 -13.42 20.48
CA ASP A 21 16.05 -12.80 19.19
C ASP A 21 15.12 -13.55 18.21
N LYS A 22 14.03 -14.17 18.70
CA LYS A 22 12.95 -14.61 17.79
C LYS A 22 12.21 -13.38 17.24
N PRO A 23 12.01 -13.28 15.91
CA PRO A 23 11.20 -12.22 15.33
C PRO A 23 9.80 -12.14 15.94
N GLU A 24 9.39 -10.95 16.35
CA GLU A 24 8.05 -10.69 16.85
C GLU A 24 7.08 -10.55 15.67
N VAL A 25 6.05 -11.39 15.64
CA VAL A 25 4.90 -11.26 14.75
C VAL A 25 3.68 -10.97 15.60
N ILE A 26 3.02 -9.85 15.33
CA ILE A 26 1.78 -9.48 16.02
C ILE A 26 0.65 -10.22 15.31
N THR A 27 0.11 -11.28 15.92
CA THR A 27 -0.98 -12.09 15.34
C THR A 27 -2.35 -11.74 15.91
N GLU A 28 -2.39 -11.43 17.21
CA GLU A 28 -3.60 -11.01 17.89
C GLU A 28 -3.97 -9.58 17.50
N LYS A 29 -5.29 -9.31 17.41
CA LYS A 29 -5.79 -7.96 17.14
C LYS A 29 -5.38 -7.02 18.29
N PRO A 30 -4.63 -5.93 18.00
CA PRO A 30 -4.25 -4.97 19.03
C PRO A 30 -5.45 -4.27 19.65
N ALA A 31 -5.32 -3.83 20.91
CA ALA A 31 -6.34 -3.03 21.57
C ALA A 31 -6.40 -1.62 20.99
N GLY A 32 -7.60 -1.11 20.72
CA GLY A 32 -7.80 0.24 20.19
C GLY A 32 -9.08 0.36 19.37
N THR A 33 -9.23 1.51 18.70
CA THR A 33 -10.32 1.77 17.77
C THR A 33 -9.97 1.24 16.39
N GLU A 34 -10.81 0.38 15.84
CA GLU A 34 -10.65 -0.18 14.50
C GLU A 34 -11.34 0.68 13.44
N THR A 35 -10.64 0.89 12.33
CA THR A 35 -11.18 1.43 11.09
C THR A 35 -10.79 0.49 9.94
N VAL A 36 -11.75 0.17 9.08
CA VAL A 36 -11.54 -0.69 7.91
C VAL A 36 -11.69 0.13 6.63
N TYR A 37 -10.73 -0.01 5.72
CA TYR A 37 -10.72 0.65 4.42
C TYR A 37 -10.65 -0.38 3.30
N LYS A 38 -11.65 -0.38 2.42
CA LYS A 38 -11.70 -1.27 1.26
C LYS A 38 -10.64 -0.88 0.24
N ARG A 39 -9.96 -1.86 -0.36
CA ARG A 39 -9.11 -1.60 -1.54
C ARG A 39 -9.97 -1.25 -2.74
N VAL A 40 -9.74 -0.09 -3.33
CA VAL A 40 -10.53 0.41 -4.47
C VAL A 40 -9.72 0.57 -5.74
N SER A 41 -8.39 0.64 -5.66
CA SER A 41 -7.51 0.67 -6.83
C SER A 41 -6.10 0.21 -6.49
N GLY A 42 -5.25 0.10 -7.51
CA GLY A 42 -3.86 -0.35 -7.42
C GLY A 42 -3.63 -1.68 -8.13
N LYS A 43 -2.38 -2.11 -8.15
CA LYS A 43 -1.99 -3.40 -8.74
C LYS A 43 -1.30 -4.27 -7.71
N MET A 44 -1.73 -5.53 -7.69
CA MET A 44 -1.14 -6.59 -6.89
C MET A 44 -0.13 -7.36 -7.75
N PHE A 45 1.07 -7.52 -7.24
CA PHE A 45 2.10 -8.41 -7.73
C PHE A 45 2.10 -9.68 -6.88
N PHE A 46 2.12 -10.84 -7.52
CA PHE A 46 2.10 -12.12 -6.83
C PHE A 46 2.81 -13.18 -7.66
N LEU A 47 3.39 -14.18 -6.99
CA LEU A 47 4.02 -15.29 -7.66
C LEU A 47 2.98 -16.34 -8.04
N GLN A 48 2.89 -16.63 -9.33
CA GLN A 48 2.04 -17.68 -9.88
C GLN A 48 2.93 -18.81 -10.40
N LYS A 49 2.54 -20.06 -10.12
CA LYS A 49 3.19 -21.24 -10.70
C LYS A 49 2.74 -21.41 -12.15
N GLY A 50 3.69 -21.43 -13.08
CA GLY A 50 3.46 -21.77 -14.48
C GLY A 50 3.28 -23.27 -14.69
N GLU A 51 2.84 -23.66 -15.89
CA GLU A 51 2.70 -25.07 -16.30
C GLU A 51 4.03 -25.84 -16.24
N ASP A 52 5.14 -25.13 -16.45
CA ASP A 52 6.51 -25.65 -16.32
C ASP A 52 6.97 -25.82 -14.86
N GLY A 53 6.10 -25.52 -13.91
CA GLY A 53 6.35 -25.59 -12.48
C GLY A 53 7.21 -24.44 -11.92
N LYS A 54 7.67 -23.50 -12.75
CA LYS A 54 8.42 -22.32 -12.31
C LYS A 54 7.49 -21.23 -11.83
N GLN A 55 7.97 -20.40 -10.91
CA GLN A 55 7.21 -19.25 -10.44
C GLN A 55 7.47 -18.06 -11.37
N LYS A 56 6.40 -17.37 -11.76
CA LYS A 56 6.41 -16.13 -12.52
C LYS A 56 5.74 -15.04 -11.70
N LEU A 57 6.34 -13.85 -11.70
CA LEU A 57 5.69 -12.68 -11.13
C LEU A 57 4.55 -12.23 -12.07
N SER A 58 3.34 -12.27 -11.54
CA SER A 58 2.10 -11.90 -12.21
C SER A 58 1.54 -10.62 -11.60
N ILE A 59 0.71 -9.91 -12.38
CA ILE A 59 0.09 -8.66 -11.97
C ILE A 59 -1.43 -8.81 -12.09
N ALA A 60 -2.16 -8.39 -11.07
CA ALA A 60 -3.61 -8.24 -11.11
C ALA A 60 -4.01 -6.81 -10.76
N ASP A 61 -5.10 -6.36 -11.38
CA ASP A 61 -5.72 -5.07 -11.07
C ASP A 61 -6.73 -5.27 -9.93
N LEU A 62 -6.54 -4.55 -8.82
CA LEU A 62 -7.32 -4.75 -7.60
C LEU A 62 -8.80 -4.39 -7.79
N ALA A 63 -9.10 -3.35 -8.57
CA ALA A 63 -10.48 -2.95 -8.86
C ALA A 63 -11.20 -4.03 -9.67
N LYS A 64 -10.55 -4.54 -10.72
CA LYS A 64 -11.10 -5.63 -11.55
C LYS A 64 -11.29 -6.94 -10.80
N LEU A 65 -10.45 -7.23 -9.81
CA LEU A 65 -10.62 -8.38 -8.93
C LEU A 65 -11.88 -8.23 -8.06
N ALA A 66 -12.09 -7.03 -7.49
CA ALA A 66 -13.29 -6.73 -6.71
C ALA A 66 -14.57 -6.82 -7.55
N GLU A 67 -14.58 -6.28 -8.78
CA GLU A 67 -15.71 -6.37 -9.72
C GLU A 67 -16.10 -7.82 -10.05
N LYS A 68 -15.12 -8.73 -10.05
CA LYS A 68 -15.35 -10.18 -10.30
C LYS A 68 -15.78 -10.94 -9.05
N GLY A 69 -16.05 -10.27 -7.94
CA GLY A 69 -16.41 -10.91 -6.66
C GLY A 69 -15.23 -11.62 -5.99
N GLN A 70 -13.99 -11.26 -6.35
CA GLN A 70 -12.76 -11.80 -5.77
C GLN A 70 -11.88 -10.67 -5.20
N PRO A 71 -12.39 -9.80 -4.30
CA PRO A 71 -11.59 -8.71 -3.76
C PRO A 71 -10.45 -9.24 -2.88
N ALA A 72 -9.33 -8.52 -2.90
CA ALA A 72 -8.32 -8.68 -1.85
C ALA A 72 -8.88 -8.14 -0.52
N GLY A 73 -8.38 -8.65 0.60
CA GLY A 73 -8.79 -8.23 1.94
C GLY A 73 -8.57 -6.74 2.18
N ASP A 74 -9.41 -6.16 3.03
CA ASP A 74 -9.42 -4.73 3.34
C ASP A 74 -8.23 -4.32 4.22
N LEU A 75 -7.77 -3.07 4.10
CA LEU A 75 -6.80 -2.52 5.03
C LEU A 75 -7.50 -2.25 6.36
N THR A 76 -7.06 -2.92 7.41
CA THR A 76 -7.57 -2.68 8.76
C THR A 76 -6.54 -1.88 9.55
N VAL A 77 -6.97 -0.77 10.15
CA VAL A 77 -6.13 0.09 10.98
C VAL A 77 -6.72 0.12 12.39
N VAL A 78 -5.94 -0.28 13.39
CA VAL A 78 -6.26 -0.10 14.80
C VAL A 78 -5.46 1.07 15.33
N THR A 79 -6.14 2.10 15.84
CA THR A 79 -5.51 3.21 16.56
C THR A 79 -5.56 2.95 18.04
N ALA A 80 -4.40 2.91 18.71
CA ALA A 80 -4.32 2.72 20.14
C ALA A 80 -4.91 3.91 20.92
N ALA A 81 -5.12 3.72 22.23
CA ALA A 81 -5.72 4.74 23.10
C ALA A 81 -4.93 6.07 23.16
N ASP A 82 -3.63 6.05 22.83
CA ASP A 82 -2.78 7.25 22.76
C ASP A 82 -3.05 8.14 21.53
N GLY A 83 -3.87 7.66 20.57
CA GLY A 83 -4.18 8.34 19.32
C GLY A 83 -3.01 8.46 18.33
N LYS A 84 -1.83 7.90 18.67
CA LYS A 84 -0.58 8.03 17.91
C LYS A 84 -0.04 6.69 17.44
N THR A 85 -0.12 5.66 18.27
CA THR A 85 0.29 4.31 17.89
C THR A 85 -0.80 3.70 17.03
N VAL A 86 -0.41 3.14 15.89
CA VAL A 86 -1.33 2.44 14.98
C VAL A 86 -0.81 1.07 14.62
N TYR A 87 -1.72 0.17 14.31
CA TYR A 87 -1.43 -1.17 13.83
C TYR A 87 -2.21 -1.43 12.55
N LEU A 88 -1.54 -1.94 11.53
CA LEU A 88 -2.13 -2.16 10.22
C LEU A 88 -2.10 -3.64 9.88
N LYS A 89 -3.23 -4.18 9.44
CA LYS A 89 -3.35 -5.55 8.92
C LYS A 89 -3.65 -5.52 7.43
N TYR A 90 -3.12 -6.51 6.73
CA TYR A 90 -3.18 -6.60 5.28
C TYR A 90 -2.60 -5.35 4.61
N VAL A 91 -1.41 -4.91 4.97
CA VAL A 91 -0.72 -3.87 4.19
C VAL A 91 -0.42 -4.34 2.75
N LEU A 92 -0.23 -5.65 2.56
CA LEU A 92 -0.09 -6.32 1.27
C LEU A 92 -1.40 -7.00 0.88
N SER A 93 -1.86 -6.79 -0.35
CA SER A 93 -3.12 -7.37 -0.85
C SER A 93 -3.04 -8.90 -0.93
N PHE A 94 -1.94 -9.45 -1.45
CA PHE A 94 -1.81 -10.89 -1.65
C PHE A 94 -1.84 -11.69 -0.33
N ALA A 95 -1.39 -11.09 0.78
CA ALA A 95 -1.38 -11.73 2.09
C ALA A 95 -2.78 -12.18 2.55
N SER A 96 -3.84 -11.47 2.12
CA SER A 96 -5.24 -11.82 2.44
C SER A 96 -5.75 -13.10 1.75
N TYR A 97 -5.09 -13.54 0.68
CA TYR A 97 -5.44 -14.80 0.01
C TYR A 97 -4.72 -16.01 0.61
N ILE A 98 -3.81 -15.79 1.55
CA ILE A 98 -3.05 -16.87 2.17
C ILE A 98 -3.98 -17.61 3.14
N LYS A 99 -4.07 -18.93 2.94
CA LYS A 99 -4.94 -19.82 3.69
C LYS A 99 -4.72 -19.67 5.20
N ASN A 100 -5.80 -19.75 5.97
CA ASN A 100 -5.79 -19.67 7.43
C ASN A 100 -5.10 -18.41 7.98
N ASP A 101 -5.06 -17.33 7.21
CA ASP A 101 -4.49 -16.06 7.62
C ASP A 101 -3.01 -16.13 8.04
N GLN A 102 -2.25 -17.08 7.48
CA GLN A 102 -0.86 -17.33 7.88
C GLN A 102 0.07 -16.12 7.60
N ALA A 103 -0.29 -15.26 6.65
CA ALA A 103 0.41 -14.00 6.36
C ALA A 103 -0.33 -12.75 6.87
N GLY A 104 -1.29 -12.91 7.77
CA GLY A 104 -2.16 -11.86 8.30
C GLY A 104 -1.61 -11.09 9.51
N GLY A 105 -0.30 -11.13 9.76
CA GLY A 105 0.30 -10.39 10.86
C GLY A 105 0.12 -8.88 10.74
N TRP A 106 0.08 -8.20 11.89
CA TRP A 106 -0.02 -6.75 11.98
C TRP A 106 1.36 -6.11 11.91
N VAL A 107 1.45 -4.96 11.26
CA VAL A 107 2.61 -4.07 11.34
C VAL A 107 2.30 -2.89 12.24
N LYS A 108 3.24 -2.49 13.09
CA LYS A 108 3.13 -1.35 14.00
C LYS A 108 3.67 -0.10 13.34
N GLY A 109 2.98 1.02 13.52
CA GLY A 109 3.40 2.32 13.04
C GLY A 109 3.01 3.43 13.99
N THR A 110 3.24 4.65 13.52
CA THR A 110 2.84 5.88 14.20
C THR A 110 1.99 6.73 13.27
N LYS A 111 1.08 7.50 13.85
CA LYS A 111 0.21 8.44 13.16
C LYS A 111 0.53 9.86 13.63
N ASN A 112 0.81 10.73 12.68
CA ASN A 112 0.98 12.15 12.91
C ASN A 112 0.08 12.93 11.95
N GLY A 113 -0.97 13.53 12.50
CA GLY A 113 -2.03 14.15 11.70
C GLY A 113 -2.67 13.13 10.76
N ASN A 114 -2.52 13.36 9.46
CA ASN A 114 -3.08 12.51 8.42
C ASN A 114 -2.06 11.50 7.84
N THR A 115 -0.83 11.45 8.34
CA THR A 115 0.19 10.52 7.87
C THR A 115 0.36 9.37 8.85
N ILE A 116 0.35 8.14 8.34
CA ILE A 116 0.80 6.95 9.04
C ILE A 116 2.19 6.58 8.53
N THR A 117 3.11 6.28 9.44
CA THR A 117 4.48 5.83 9.17
C THR A 117 4.72 4.49 9.85
N VAL A 118 5.11 3.49 9.07
CA VAL A 118 5.40 2.12 9.50
C VAL A 118 6.87 1.82 9.18
N PRO A 119 7.72 1.52 10.18
CA PRO A 119 9.09 1.09 9.94
C PRO A 119 9.16 -0.14 9.04
N ALA A 120 10.04 -0.12 8.05
CA ALA A 120 10.29 -1.26 7.19
C ALA A 120 10.92 -2.45 7.95
N GLY A 121 10.81 -3.65 7.37
CA GLY A 121 11.44 -4.86 7.89
C GLY A 121 10.66 -5.60 8.98
N GLN A 122 9.44 -5.13 9.31
CA GLN A 122 8.55 -5.83 10.25
C GLN A 122 8.00 -7.13 9.65
N TYR A 123 7.88 -8.15 10.48
CA TYR A 123 7.37 -9.46 10.07
C TYR A 123 5.85 -9.52 10.13
N ILE A 124 5.23 -10.08 9.09
CA ILE A 124 3.80 -10.44 9.05
C ILE A 124 3.57 -11.96 9.10
N MET A 125 4.65 -12.73 8.99
CA MET A 125 4.69 -14.19 9.12
C MET A 125 6.10 -14.58 9.53
N PHE A 126 6.25 -15.55 10.43
CA PHE A 126 7.52 -16.18 10.76
C PHE A 126 7.26 -17.63 11.15
N GLY A 127 8.14 -18.55 10.74
CA GLY A 127 7.94 -19.96 11.01
C GLY A 127 9.18 -20.80 10.77
N LYS A 128 9.08 -22.05 11.22
CA LYS A 128 10.07 -23.09 10.97
C LYS A 128 9.61 -23.96 9.81
N PHE A 129 10.50 -24.11 8.84
CA PHE A 129 10.34 -24.93 7.64
C PHE A 129 11.41 -26.04 7.65
N GLU A 130 11.31 -26.97 6.71
CA GLU A 130 12.27 -28.10 6.61
C GLU A 130 13.72 -27.62 6.41
N ASP A 131 13.90 -26.50 5.72
CA ASP A 131 15.20 -25.95 5.32
C ASP A 131 15.68 -24.76 6.17
N GLY A 132 14.92 -24.32 7.17
CA GLY A 132 15.34 -23.24 8.07
C GLY A 132 14.19 -22.52 8.78
N GLU A 133 14.53 -21.48 9.54
CA GLU A 133 13.56 -20.57 10.14
C GLU A 133 13.60 -19.23 9.41
N TYR A 134 12.46 -18.84 8.82
CA TYR A 134 12.34 -17.61 8.06
C TYR A 134 10.89 -17.11 8.05
N GLY A 135 10.67 -15.94 7.49
CA GLY A 135 9.38 -15.29 7.48
C GLY A 135 9.21 -14.30 6.34
N ILE A 136 8.06 -13.63 6.33
CA ILE A 136 7.77 -12.54 5.40
C ILE A 136 7.90 -11.23 6.15
N LYS A 137 8.82 -10.39 5.68
CA LYS A 137 8.95 -8.99 6.08
C LYS A 137 8.22 -8.09 5.09
N VAL A 138 7.86 -6.89 5.54
CA VAL A 138 7.26 -5.85 4.70
C VAL A 138 8.18 -4.64 4.60
N GLY A 139 8.37 -4.13 3.39
CA GLY A 139 9.21 -2.96 3.11
C GLY A 139 9.07 -2.55 1.65
N TYR A 140 9.58 -1.38 1.26
CA TYR A 140 9.63 -1.08 -0.17
C TYR A 140 10.67 -1.95 -0.86
N MET A 141 10.41 -2.32 -2.11
CA MET A 141 11.38 -2.96 -3.00
C MET A 141 11.43 -2.21 -4.32
N GLU A 142 12.61 -2.16 -4.93
CA GLU A 142 12.83 -1.55 -6.24
C GLU A 142 13.36 -2.58 -7.24
N TYR A 143 12.82 -2.58 -8.45
CA TYR A 143 13.28 -3.45 -9.52
C TYR A 143 14.48 -2.83 -10.24
N LYS A 144 15.64 -3.48 -10.12
CA LYS A 144 16.93 -3.06 -10.69
C LYS A 144 17.70 -4.26 -11.22
N GLY A 145 18.31 -4.12 -12.40
CA GLY A 145 19.23 -5.13 -12.92
C GLY A 145 18.64 -6.55 -12.99
N ASN A 146 17.34 -6.65 -13.30
CA ASN A 146 16.54 -7.89 -13.31
C ASN A 146 16.22 -8.53 -11.95
N ASN A 147 16.48 -7.85 -10.83
CA ASN A 147 16.16 -8.32 -9.48
C ASN A 147 15.40 -7.24 -8.69
N PHE A 148 14.84 -7.64 -7.55
CA PHE A 148 14.32 -6.69 -6.56
C PHE A 148 15.36 -6.44 -5.48
N GLU A 149 15.55 -5.18 -5.11
CA GLU A 149 16.35 -4.76 -3.97
C GLU A 149 15.43 -4.23 -2.88
N VAL A 150 15.65 -4.65 -1.64
CA VAL A 150 14.92 -4.14 -0.47
C VAL A 150 15.42 -2.74 -0.13
N LEU A 151 14.48 -1.84 0.17
CA LEU A 151 14.76 -0.50 0.65
C LEU A 151 14.44 -0.39 2.14
N ASN A 152 15.22 0.40 2.86
CA ASN A 152 15.06 0.64 4.30
C ASN A 152 14.16 1.85 4.62
N ASP A 153 13.56 2.47 3.61
CA ASP A 153 12.65 3.61 3.80
C ASP A 153 11.40 3.19 4.57
N ASP A 154 10.96 4.05 5.50
CA ASP A 154 9.67 3.86 6.17
C ASP A 154 8.51 3.82 5.17
N ILE A 155 7.60 2.88 5.39
CA ILE A 155 6.36 2.76 4.63
C ILE A 155 5.42 3.86 5.12
N THR A 156 4.81 4.61 4.21
CA THR A 156 3.92 5.70 4.57
C THR A 156 2.58 5.60 3.87
N PHE A 157 1.53 5.94 4.62
CA PHE A 157 0.17 6.07 4.12
C PHE A 157 -0.36 7.46 4.42
N THR A 158 -1.07 8.06 3.47
CA THR A 158 -1.75 9.34 3.65
C THR A 158 -3.25 9.11 3.80
N ILE A 159 -3.84 9.63 4.86
CA ILE A 159 -5.28 9.69 5.07
C ILE A 159 -5.80 11.00 4.45
N ASP A 160 -6.78 10.91 3.58
CA ASP A 160 -7.47 12.05 2.97
C ASP A 160 -8.98 11.83 3.04
N GLY A 161 -9.60 12.40 4.08
CA GLY A 161 -11.00 12.11 4.43
C GLY A 161 -11.23 10.62 4.67
N ASN A 162 -12.12 10.02 3.87
CA ASN A 162 -12.41 8.58 3.92
C ASN A 162 -11.43 7.72 3.10
N THR A 163 -10.44 8.33 2.44
CA THR A 163 -9.49 7.64 1.57
C THR A 163 -8.15 7.43 2.28
N VAL A 164 -7.49 6.31 2.03
CA VAL A 164 -6.09 6.07 2.43
C VAL A 164 -5.27 5.76 1.18
N VAL A 165 -4.09 6.35 1.06
CA VAL A 165 -3.21 6.17 -0.11
C VAL A 165 -1.88 5.60 0.36
N LEU A 166 -1.45 4.49 -0.25
CA LEU A 166 -0.08 4.00 -0.13
C LEU A 166 0.86 4.93 -0.90
N ASN A 167 1.82 5.53 -0.20
CA ASN A 167 2.77 6.46 -0.81
C ASN A 167 3.98 5.71 -1.40
N GLY A 168 4.88 6.45 -2.07
CA GLY A 168 6.22 5.97 -2.41
C GLY A 168 6.32 4.87 -3.47
N THR A 169 5.22 4.28 -3.92
CA THR A 169 5.22 3.29 -5.01
C THR A 169 5.20 3.96 -6.38
N VAL A 170 5.86 3.35 -7.35
CA VAL A 170 5.96 3.83 -8.73
C VAL A 170 5.85 2.63 -9.67
N MET A 171 5.03 2.74 -10.71
CA MET A 171 5.07 1.82 -11.85
C MET A 171 4.90 2.64 -13.13
N LYS A 172 6.00 2.82 -13.88
CA LYS A 172 5.98 3.58 -15.14
C LYS A 172 7.02 3.04 -16.12
N GLY A 173 6.90 3.46 -17.37
CA GLY A 173 7.72 2.98 -18.49
C GLY A 173 6.94 2.04 -19.40
N GLN A 174 7.26 2.06 -20.69
CA GLN A 174 6.56 1.26 -21.72
C GLN A 174 7.48 0.21 -22.39
N SER A 175 8.77 0.28 -22.12
CA SER A 175 9.83 -0.60 -22.61
C SER A 175 10.66 -1.14 -21.44
N GLN A 176 11.51 -2.13 -21.70
CA GLN A 176 12.37 -2.67 -20.67
C GLN A 176 13.42 -1.66 -20.17
N GLU A 177 13.80 -0.70 -21.01
CA GLU A 177 14.86 0.28 -20.74
C GLU A 177 14.39 1.47 -19.89
N ASP A 178 13.09 1.79 -19.92
CA ASP A 178 12.49 2.89 -19.15
C ASP A 178 11.56 2.41 -18.02
N PHE A 179 11.44 1.09 -17.83
CA PHE A 179 10.61 0.50 -16.79
C PHE A 179 11.17 0.81 -15.40
N GLN A 180 10.36 1.49 -14.60
CA GLN A 180 10.64 1.81 -13.21
C GLN A 180 9.54 1.21 -12.34
N LEU A 181 9.95 0.35 -11.40
CA LEU A 181 9.06 -0.28 -10.46
C LEU A 181 9.62 -0.15 -9.05
N ARG A 182 8.88 0.59 -8.22
CA ARG A 182 9.02 0.61 -6.76
C ARG A 182 7.69 0.19 -6.16
N LEU A 183 7.68 -0.88 -5.37
CA LEU A 183 6.47 -1.44 -4.79
C LEU A 183 6.59 -1.57 -3.29
N LEU A 184 5.46 -1.61 -2.59
CA LEU A 184 5.42 -2.15 -1.23
C LEU A 184 5.50 -3.66 -1.36
N GLY A 185 6.59 -4.27 -0.89
CA GLY A 185 6.87 -5.68 -1.06
C GLY A 185 6.71 -6.47 0.24
N GLY A 186 6.19 -7.69 0.09
CA GLY A 186 6.48 -8.76 1.03
C GLY A 186 7.71 -9.49 0.53
N TYR A 187 8.69 -9.75 1.38
CA TYR A 187 9.91 -10.47 0.99
C TYR A 187 10.35 -11.46 2.05
N TRP A 188 10.98 -12.53 1.59
CA TRP A 188 11.52 -13.57 2.45
C TRP A 188 12.71 -13.06 3.25
N SER A 189 12.73 -13.30 4.56
CA SER A 189 13.73 -12.73 5.47
C SER A 189 15.15 -13.28 5.32
N ASP A 190 15.29 -14.46 4.68
CA ASP A 190 16.55 -15.19 4.52
C ASP A 190 17.31 -14.81 3.24
N GLU A 191 16.58 -14.63 2.13
CA GLU A 191 17.16 -14.37 0.81
C GLU A 191 16.69 -13.06 0.17
N GLU A 192 15.83 -12.29 0.85
CA GLU A 192 15.21 -11.05 0.37
C GLU A 192 14.46 -11.17 -0.97
N ALA A 193 14.12 -12.41 -1.35
CA ALA A 193 13.32 -12.66 -2.54
C ALA A 193 11.89 -12.15 -2.35
N ILE A 194 11.35 -11.50 -3.38
CA ILE A 194 9.97 -11.04 -3.41
C ILE A 194 9.01 -12.21 -3.19
N PHE A 195 8.03 -12.01 -2.32
CA PHE A 195 6.89 -12.89 -2.10
C PHE A 195 5.65 -12.35 -2.84
N CYS A 196 5.37 -11.05 -2.67
CA CYS A 196 4.31 -10.33 -3.35
C CYS A 196 4.57 -8.81 -3.30
N GLY A 197 3.69 -8.00 -3.89
CA GLY A 197 3.76 -6.57 -3.73
C GLY A 197 2.53 -5.79 -4.16
N ASP A 198 2.48 -4.53 -3.78
CA ASP A 198 1.40 -3.60 -4.06
C ASP A 198 1.98 -2.30 -4.62
N VAL A 199 1.33 -1.76 -5.66
CA VAL A 199 1.65 -0.43 -6.21
C VAL A 199 0.39 0.40 -6.39
N GLU A 200 0.55 1.72 -6.22
CA GLU A 200 -0.47 2.73 -6.50
C GLU A 200 -1.80 2.43 -5.80
N THR A 201 -1.72 1.81 -4.61
CA THR A 201 -2.90 1.28 -3.91
C THR A 201 -3.63 2.38 -3.17
N VAL A 202 -4.94 2.41 -3.37
CA VAL A 202 -5.86 3.33 -2.69
C VAL A 202 -6.93 2.52 -1.97
N PHE A 203 -7.28 2.98 -0.78
CA PHE A 203 -8.29 2.40 0.08
C PHE A 203 -9.39 3.40 0.42
N SER A 204 -10.60 2.94 0.76
CA SER A 204 -11.72 3.79 1.17
C SER A 204 -12.59 3.20 2.27
N GLY A 205 -12.99 4.05 3.23
CA GLY A 205 -13.97 3.74 4.27
C GLY A 205 -15.44 3.86 3.80
N ASP A 206 -15.68 4.43 2.62
CA ASP A 206 -16.99 4.43 1.94
C ASP A 206 -16.82 3.88 0.51
N PRO A 207 -16.96 2.56 0.33
CA PRO A 207 -16.76 1.92 -0.97
C PRO A 207 -17.97 2.07 -1.91
N THR A 208 -19.15 2.41 -1.35
CA THR A 208 -20.40 2.60 -2.10
C THR A 208 -20.50 3.99 -2.73
N GLY A 209 -19.69 4.95 -2.25
CA GLY A 209 -19.56 6.30 -2.83
C GLY A 209 -18.43 6.45 -3.86
N ILE A 210 -17.73 5.37 -4.25
CA ILE A 210 -16.64 5.44 -5.22
C ILE A 210 -17.13 4.94 -6.56
N GLU A 211 -17.70 5.87 -7.33
CA GLU A 211 -17.47 5.85 -8.77
C GLU A 211 -15.98 6.18 -8.94
N THR A 212 -15.20 5.19 -9.35
CA THR A 212 -13.83 5.34 -9.89
C THR A 212 -13.04 6.52 -9.32
N VAL A 213 -12.04 6.26 -8.45
CA VAL A 213 -10.93 7.23 -8.26
C VAL A 213 -10.07 7.21 -9.53
N GLU A 214 -10.66 7.66 -10.63
CA GLU A 214 -9.99 8.00 -11.86
C GLU A 214 -9.13 9.22 -11.53
N ARG A 215 -7.81 9.02 -11.59
CA ARG A 215 -6.84 10.10 -11.59
C ARG A 215 -7.12 10.96 -12.84
N GLY A 216 -8.02 11.93 -12.70
CA GLY A 216 -8.39 12.85 -13.78
C GLY A 216 -9.53 12.41 -14.69
N ALA A 217 -10.57 11.72 -14.19
CA ALA A 217 -11.87 11.76 -14.87
C ALA A 217 -12.21 13.22 -15.15
N LYS A 218 -12.76 13.51 -16.33
CA LYS A 218 -13.19 14.85 -16.77
C LYS A 218 -14.29 15.40 -15.86
N LYS A 219 -13.96 15.76 -14.62
CA LYS A 219 -14.86 16.45 -13.71
C LYS A 219 -15.31 17.71 -14.43
N GLN A 220 -16.61 17.83 -14.66
CA GLN A 220 -17.17 18.99 -15.33
C GLN A 220 -16.79 20.24 -14.52
N VAL A 221 -16.02 21.13 -15.15
CA VAL A 221 -15.65 22.41 -14.55
C VAL A 221 -16.87 23.31 -14.57
N VAL A 222 -17.30 23.77 -13.39
CA VAL A 222 -18.43 24.69 -13.23
C VAL A 222 -17.98 26.08 -12.78
N GLY A 223 -16.70 26.25 -12.45
CA GLY A 223 -16.15 27.57 -12.14
C GLY A 223 -14.63 27.59 -12.08
N GLU A 224 -14.07 28.72 -12.47
CA GLU A 224 -12.64 29.02 -12.32
C GLU A 224 -12.49 30.39 -11.66
N THR A 225 -11.63 30.48 -10.65
CA THR A 225 -11.30 31.74 -9.98
C THR A 225 -9.79 31.85 -9.85
N TYR A 226 -9.28 33.08 -9.95
CA TYR A 226 -7.85 33.37 -9.86
C TYR A 226 -7.57 34.19 -8.61
N PHE A 227 -6.44 33.95 -7.96
CA PHE A 227 -5.99 34.67 -6.79
C PHE A 227 -4.51 35.05 -6.96
N ASP A 228 -4.12 36.20 -6.42
CA ASP A 228 -2.71 36.49 -6.20
C ASP A 228 -2.18 35.71 -4.97
N LEU A 229 -0.88 35.81 -4.71
CA LEU A 229 -0.23 35.11 -3.59
C LEU A 229 -0.66 35.64 -2.22
N SER A 230 -1.35 36.79 -2.15
CA SER A 230 -1.93 37.32 -0.92
C SER A 230 -3.36 36.83 -0.66
N GLY A 231 -3.93 36.03 -1.59
CA GLY A 231 -5.29 35.52 -1.50
C GLY A 231 -6.36 36.50 -2.00
N ARG A 232 -5.97 37.62 -2.60
CA ARG A 232 -6.92 38.54 -3.23
C ARG A 232 -7.38 37.96 -4.57
N GLN A 233 -8.68 37.98 -4.81
CA GLN A 233 -9.28 37.50 -6.05
C GLN A 233 -8.92 38.41 -7.24
N LEU A 234 -8.59 37.78 -8.36
CA LEU A 234 -8.26 38.38 -9.64
C LEU A 234 -9.33 38.04 -10.68
N SER A 235 -9.55 38.93 -11.64
CA SER A 235 -10.48 38.69 -12.75
C SER A 235 -9.97 37.68 -13.78
N LYS A 236 -8.65 37.44 -13.81
CA LYS A 236 -7.94 36.46 -14.65
C LYS A 236 -6.57 36.16 -14.04
N ALA A 237 -5.80 35.26 -14.65
CA ALA A 237 -4.40 35.05 -14.27
C ALA A 237 -3.61 36.38 -14.34
N GLY A 238 -2.92 36.72 -13.25
CA GLY A 238 -2.01 37.86 -13.22
C GLY A 238 -0.68 37.52 -13.89
N LYS A 239 0.06 38.56 -14.33
CA LYS A 239 1.43 38.39 -14.82
C LYS A 239 2.30 37.80 -13.70
N GLY A 240 3.07 36.77 -14.01
CA GLY A 240 3.85 36.00 -13.03
C GLY A 240 3.03 34.86 -12.41
N VAL A 241 3.15 34.68 -11.09
CA VAL A 241 2.52 33.54 -10.39
C VAL A 241 1.14 33.92 -9.87
N SER A 242 0.13 33.11 -10.20
CA SER A 242 -1.23 33.18 -9.65
C SER A 242 -1.68 31.80 -9.18
N ILE A 243 -2.69 31.75 -8.30
CA ILE A 243 -3.38 30.51 -7.91
C ILE A 243 -4.70 30.45 -8.67
N LYS A 244 -4.92 29.37 -9.43
CA LYS A 244 -6.20 29.06 -10.07
C LYS A 244 -6.94 28.03 -9.23
N SER A 245 -8.11 28.40 -8.73
CA SER A 245 -9.04 27.49 -8.06
C SER A 245 -10.12 27.05 -9.06
N ILE A 246 -10.25 25.75 -9.25
CA ILE A 246 -11.18 25.09 -10.18
C ILE A 246 -12.26 24.41 -9.35
N LYS A 247 -13.51 24.84 -9.52
CA LYS A 247 -14.68 24.22 -8.91
C LYS A 247 -15.31 23.24 -9.89
N PHE A 248 -15.56 22.03 -9.41
CA PHE A 248 -16.19 20.96 -10.17
C PHE A 248 -17.68 20.84 -9.85
N ALA A 249 -18.46 20.25 -10.77
CA ALA A 249 -19.90 20.05 -10.61
C ALA A 249 -20.27 19.23 -9.37
N ASP A 250 -19.37 18.33 -8.94
CA ASP A 250 -19.50 17.52 -7.72
C ASP A 250 -19.23 18.31 -6.41
N GLY A 251 -19.01 19.63 -6.51
CA GLY A 251 -18.74 20.51 -5.38
C GLY A 251 -17.29 20.52 -4.92
N THR A 252 -16.43 19.62 -5.41
CA THR A 252 -15.01 19.59 -5.06
C THR A 252 -14.26 20.75 -5.71
N THR A 253 -13.14 21.14 -5.10
CA THR A 253 -12.31 22.25 -5.58
C THR A 253 -10.85 21.80 -5.68
N LYS A 254 -10.18 22.15 -6.80
CA LYS A 254 -8.74 21.92 -7.00
C LYS A 254 -8.04 23.26 -7.20
N SER A 255 -6.99 23.51 -6.41
CA SER A 255 -6.11 24.67 -6.57
C SER A 255 -4.86 24.27 -7.32
N VAL A 256 -4.51 25.03 -8.36
CA VAL A 256 -3.27 24.85 -9.15
C VAL A 256 -2.52 26.17 -9.26
N LYS A 257 -1.19 26.09 -9.20
CA LYS A 257 -0.31 27.22 -9.52
C LYS A 257 -0.33 27.45 -11.02
N VAL A 258 -0.54 28.70 -11.43
CA VAL A 258 -0.45 29.16 -12.82
C VAL A 258 0.68 30.16 -12.92
N VAL A 259 1.52 30.02 -13.94
CA VAL A 259 2.58 30.98 -14.25
C VAL A 259 2.28 31.54 -15.64
N ASP A 260 1.94 32.82 -15.71
CA ASP A 260 1.72 33.51 -16.99
C ASP A 260 2.89 34.47 -17.27
N ASN A 261 3.63 34.17 -18.34
CA ASN A 261 4.84 34.91 -18.74
C ASN A 261 4.56 35.92 -19.88
N LYS A 262 3.30 36.12 -20.27
CA LYS A 262 2.92 37.06 -21.34
C LYS A 262 2.55 38.44 -20.82
#